data_AF-A0A1G8FEF6-F1
#
_entry.id   AF-A0A1G8FEF6-F1
#
_cell.length_a   1.000
_cell.length_b   1.000
_cell.length_c   1.000
_cell.angle_alpha   90.00
_cell.angle_beta   90.00
_cell.angle_gamma   90.00
#
_symmetry.space_group_name_H-M   'P 1'
#
loop_
_entity.id
_entity.type
_entity.pdbx_description
1 polymer ?
#
loop_
_entity_poly.entity_id
_entity_poly.type
_entity_poly.pdbx_seq_one_letter_code
_entity_poly.pdbx_strand_id
1 'polypeptide(L)'
;MNDPAVIRGLAVFVPIAGLALSFSLRRPGHRDIAAVILATAWNLLALALVNTLALRLGWWTFTAEGAVVAGIPVDLLLGWALLWGAIPAHTTLNLPVPLTAAAFAWIDLGFMPLAAPVVTLGPDWLYGEAAAITASLIPGLLLARWTVRDVRLRLRVALQVILAGGLAVALPAALAGLWSRPAWALSLAAQAFAVPALLGLAAVREFAVSGHGTPLPYDPPKRLVTGGPYGFVRNPMQVSMTLGFLALAPLDIRFLAAAVSGVAYGAGLAAWHENDQLRTMYGTAWDTYRARTRPWIPRLRPHDGIPPATVYIARTCPQCHPGPRGRPAATPSTSPSCPPKAIPPACAASPTPAPTASTPKASPPSPISPATCTSAGPCSAGCSCSPASTTSPGSASPPSALRPDFPKATRLHGEAAMPSIRENRIGNRPLMGGAVHSGGRDGVKERREFIQGLYEFGEETNRFHGCQIALSWPSRIR
;
A
#
# COMPACT_ATOMS: atom_id res chain seq x y z
N MET A 1 10.31 42.46 -13.83
CA MET A 1 9.47 41.26 -13.99
C MET A 1 8.23 41.46 -13.12
N ASN A 2 7.38 42.42 -13.48
CA ASN A 2 6.29 42.85 -12.59
C ASN A 2 4.91 42.47 -13.15
N ASP A 3 4.87 41.76 -14.28
CA ASP A 3 3.63 41.25 -14.84
C ASP A 3 3.19 40.00 -14.05
N PRO A 4 2.03 40.05 -13.36
CA PRO A 4 1.48 38.91 -12.64
C PRO A 4 1.36 37.65 -13.50
N ALA A 5 1.05 37.79 -14.80
CA ALA A 5 0.89 36.67 -15.70
C ALA A 5 2.21 35.94 -15.96
N VAL A 6 3.32 36.68 -16.08
CA VAL A 6 4.65 36.10 -16.27
C VAL A 6 5.10 35.35 -15.02
N ILE A 7 4.90 35.92 -13.82
CA ILE A 7 5.25 35.27 -12.55
C ILE A 7 4.47 33.96 -12.38
N ARG A 8 3.17 34.00 -12.65
CA ARG A 8 2.28 32.83 -12.63
C ARG A 8 2.69 31.75 -13.64
N GLY A 9 3.01 32.16 -14.86
CA GLY A 9 3.54 31.27 -15.89
C GLY A 9 4.84 30.59 -15.44
N LEU A 10 5.80 31.36 -14.93
CA LEU A 10 7.06 30.83 -14.42
C LEU A 10 6.84 29.86 -13.25
N ALA A 11 5.93 30.17 -12.33
CA ALA A 11 5.61 29.32 -11.18
C ALA A 11 5.11 27.92 -11.59
N VAL A 12 4.49 27.78 -12.78
CA VAL A 12 4.06 26.49 -13.32
C VAL A 12 5.13 25.85 -14.21
N PHE A 13 5.66 26.61 -15.17
CA PHE A 13 6.54 26.06 -16.20
C PHE A 13 7.93 25.70 -15.66
N VAL A 14 8.45 26.43 -14.66
CA VAL A 14 9.76 26.12 -14.06
C VAL A 14 9.74 24.75 -13.35
N PRO A 15 8.77 24.44 -12.47
CA PRO A 15 8.67 23.11 -11.89
C PRO A 15 8.47 21.99 -12.92
N ILE A 16 7.65 22.23 -13.95
CA ILE A 16 7.44 21.25 -15.04
C ILE A 16 8.75 21.00 -15.79
N ALA A 17 9.47 22.04 -16.19
CA ALA A 17 10.75 21.92 -16.88
C ALA A 17 11.80 21.23 -16.00
N GLY A 18 11.85 21.56 -14.71
CA GLY A 18 12.73 20.91 -13.74
C GLY A 18 12.43 19.42 -13.59
N LEU A 19 11.16 19.04 -13.51
CA LEU A 19 10.75 17.63 -13.46
C LEU A 19 11.09 16.91 -14.77
N ALA A 20 10.80 17.51 -15.93
CA ALA A 20 11.12 16.94 -17.24
C ALA A 20 12.62 16.73 -17.43
N LEU A 21 13.44 17.73 -17.06
CA LEU A 21 14.89 17.62 -17.05
C LEU A 21 15.35 16.49 -16.13
N SER A 22 14.78 16.39 -14.92
CA SER A 22 15.13 15.33 -13.98
C SER A 22 14.81 13.92 -14.50
N PHE A 23 13.73 13.77 -15.29
CA PHE A 23 13.38 12.51 -15.95
C PHE A 23 14.31 12.20 -17.13
N SER A 24 14.77 13.22 -17.87
CA SER A 24 15.76 13.04 -18.93
C SER A 24 17.14 12.63 -18.40
N LEU A 25 17.52 13.15 -17.22
CA LEU A 25 18.79 12.83 -16.57
C LEU A 25 18.76 11.46 -15.89
N ARG A 26 17.63 11.08 -15.29
CA ARG A 26 17.42 9.79 -14.65
C ARG A 26 16.01 9.28 -14.94
N ARG A 27 15.91 8.25 -15.78
CA ARG A 27 14.63 7.62 -16.12
C ARG A 27 13.97 7.03 -14.85
N PRO A 28 12.71 7.39 -14.55
CA PRO A 28 12.02 6.90 -13.36
C PRO A 28 11.62 5.43 -13.51
N GLY A 29 11.84 4.63 -12.47
CA GLY A 29 11.25 3.29 -12.36
C GLY A 29 9.76 3.35 -11.97
N HIS A 30 9.06 2.21 -12.00
CA HIS A 30 7.64 2.13 -11.63
C HIS A 30 7.32 2.75 -10.25
N ARG A 31 8.17 2.49 -9.25
CA ARG A 31 7.99 3.05 -7.90
C ARG A 31 8.40 4.51 -7.78
N ASP A 32 9.30 5.00 -8.63
CA ASP A 32 9.61 6.44 -8.71
C ASP A 32 8.38 7.19 -9.22
N ILE A 33 7.71 6.66 -10.26
CA ILE A 33 6.45 7.21 -10.77
C ILE A 33 5.38 7.23 -9.68
N ALA A 34 5.22 6.13 -8.93
CA ALA A 34 4.31 6.06 -7.79
C ALA A 34 4.59 7.17 -6.76
N ALA A 35 5.87 7.36 -6.40
CA ALA A 35 6.29 8.35 -5.43
C ALA A 35 6.02 9.79 -5.90
N VAL A 36 6.31 10.10 -7.16
CA VAL A 36 6.02 11.40 -7.78
C VAL A 36 4.52 11.69 -7.76
N ILE A 37 3.68 10.74 -8.19
CA ILE A 37 2.22 10.89 -8.19
C ILE A 37 1.69 11.14 -6.78
N LEU A 38 2.08 10.29 -5.82
CA LEU A 38 1.58 10.38 -4.45
C LEU A 38 2.03 11.66 -3.74
N ALA A 39 3.29 12.07 -3.90
CA ALA A 39 3.79 13.30 -3.28
C ALA A 39 3.14 14.55 -3.89
N THR A 40 2.92 14.57 -5.19
CA THR A 40 2.22 15.67 -5.87
C THR A 40 0.77 15.74 -5.44
N ALA A 41 0.05 14.62 -5.42
CA ALA A 41 -1.32 14.55 -4.95
C ALA A 41 -1.45 15.00 -3.48
N TRP A 42 -0.49 14.62 -2.63
CA TRP A 42 -0.46 15.03 -1.24
C TRP A 42 -0.28 16.53 -1.10
N ASN A 43 0.72 17.08 -1.79
CA ASN A 43 0.98 18.52 -1.74
C ASN A 43 -0.18 19.31 -2.33
N LEU A 44 -0.82 18.84 -3.41
CA LEU A 44 -2.01 19.49 -3.97
C LEU A 44 -3.14 19.61 -2.94
N LEU A 45 -3.45 18.51 -2.24
CA LEU A 45 -4.49 18.50 -1.22
C LEU A 45 -4.11 19.36 0.00
N ALA A 46 -2.91 19.16 0.54
CA ALA A 46 -2.45 19.83 1.74
C ALA A 46 -2.24 21.34 1.53
N LEU A 47 -1.65 21.74 0.41
CA LEU A 47 -1.46 23.16 0.07
C LEU A 47 -2.80 23.85 -0.21
N ALA A 48 -3.79 23.16 -0.79
CA ALA A 48 -5.13 23.74 -0.92
C ALA A 48 -5.69 24.11 0.46
N LEU A 49 -5.59 23.20 1.44
CA LEU A 49 -6.05 23.45 2.80
C LEU A 49 -5.25 24.57 3.49
N VAL A 50 -3.90 24.51 3.41
CA VAL A 50 -3.03 25.53 4.02
C VAL A 50 -3.31 26.91 3.43
N ASN A 51 -3.47 27.02 2.10
CA ASN A 51 -3.76 28.30 1.46
C ASN A 51 -5.16 28.83 1.81
N THR A 52 -6.17 27.96 1.95
CA THR A 52 -7.48 28.42 2.44
C THR A 52 -7.41 28.95 3.88
N LEU A 53 -6.55 28.37 4.72
CA LEU A 53 -6.32 28.85 6.08
C LEU A 53 -5.50 30.15 6.07
N ALA A 54 -4.48 30.23 5.23
CA ALA A 54 -3.61 31.40 5.07
C ALA A 54 -4.40 32.66 4.70
N LEU A 55 -5.34 32.54 3.76
CA LEU A 55 -6.23 33.63 3.35
C LEU A 55 -7.15 34.09 4.50
N ARG A 56 -7.59 33.18 5.37
CA ARG A 56 -8.45 33.52 6.52
C ARG A 56 -7.68 34.17 7.66
N LEU A 57 -6.43 33.75 7.87
CA LEU A 57 -5.56 34.25 8.92
C LEU A 57 -4.72 35.47 8.49
N GLY A 58 -4.77 35.84 7.21
CA GLY A 58 -3.99 36.96 6.68
C GLY A 58 -2.49 36.68 6.59
N TRP A 59 -2.08 35.41 6.50
CA TRP A 59 -0.66 35.04 6.32
C TRP A 59 -0.13 35.53 4.97
N TRP A 60 -0.93 35.42 3.92
CA TRP A 60 -0.66 36.03 2.62
C TRP A 60 -1.96 36.21 1.85
N THR A 61 -1.92 37.06 0.82
CA THR A 61 -3.02 37.28 -0.12
C THR A 61 -2.53 37.14 -1.55
N PHE A 62 -3.41 36.70 -2.44
CA PHE A 62 -3.11 36.57 -3.86
C PHE A 62 -3.75 37.71 -4.66
N THR A 63 -2.97 38.36 -5.53
CA THR A 63 -3.51 39.23 -6.57
C THR A 63 -3.40 38.54 -7.93
N ALA A 64 -4.53 38.00 -8.39
CA ALA A 64 -4.59 37.25 -9.63
C ALA A 64 -5.98 37.35 -10.26
N GLU A 65 -6.02 37.50 -11.58
CA GLU A 65 -7.23 37.44 -12.39
C GLU A 65 -7.30 36.10 -13.14
N GLY A 66 -8.48 35.47 -13.17
CA GLY A 66 -8.70 34.20 -13.88
C GLY A 66 -8.12 32.96 -13.20
N ALA A 67 -8.81 31.82 -13.34
CA ALA A 67 -8.45 30.52 -12.75
C ALA A 67 -8.19 30.56 -11.23
N VAL A 68 -9.01 31.32 -10.49
CA VAL A 68 -8.95 31.43 -9.03
C VAL A 68 -10.09 30.62 -8.42
N VAL A 69 -9.78 29.81 -7.41
CA VAL A 69 -10.74 29.01 -6.66
C VAL A 69 -10.60 29.32 -5.17
N ALA A 70 -11.68 29.77 -4.52
CA ALA A 70 -11.67 30.19 -3.12
C ALA A 70 -10.56 31.22 -2.78
N GLY A 71 -10.27 32.13 -3.73
CA GLY A 71 -9.20 33.14 -3.58
C GLY A 71 -7.79 32.62 -3.88
N ILE A 72 -7.63 31.35 -4.26
CA ILE A 72 -6.33 30.71 -4.54
C ILE A 72 -6.17 30.54 -6.06
N PRO A 73 -5.09 31.06 -6.67
CA PRO A 73 -4.77 30.81 -8.06
C PRO A 73 -4.41 29.33 -8.28
N VAL A 74 -5.17 28.64 -9.14
CA VAL A 74 -5.03 27.19 -9.35
C VAL A 74 -3.68 26.82 -9.95
N ASP A 75 -3.18 27.66 -10.84
CA ASP A 75 -1.86 27.55 -11.46
C ASP A 75 -0.73 27.61 -10.44
N LEU A 76 -0.74 28.57 -9.52
CA LEU A 76 0.26 28.64 -8.43
C LEU A 76 0.20 27.39 -7.54
N LEU A 77 -1.01 26.95 -7.20
CA LEU A 77 -1.21 25.74 -6.41
C LEU A 77 -0.61 24.50 -7.10
N LEU A 78 -0.80 24.36 -8.42
CA LEU A 78 -0.22 23.27 -9.21
C LEU A 78 1.31 23.37 -9.28
N GLY A 79 1.84 24.58 -9.50
CA GLY A 79 3.27 24.86 -9.52
C GLY A 79 3.95 24.45 -8.21
N TRP A 80 3.41 24.89 -7.07
CA TRP A 80 3.91 24.50 -5.76
C TRP A 80 3.75 22.99 -5.49
N ALA A 81 2.63 22.37 -5.88
CA ALA A 81 2.44 20.93 -5.71
C ALA A 81 3.49 20.11 -6.47
N LEU A 82 3.93 20.57 -7.65
CA LEU A 82 5.03 19.96 -8.40
C LEU A 82 6.39 20.25 -7.77
N LEU A 83 6.63 21.49 -7.36
CA LEU A 83 7.89 21.92 -6.75
C LEU A 83 8.16 21.18 -5.44
N TRP A 84 7.17 21.09 -4.54
CA TRP A 84 7.29 20.47 -3.22
C TRP A 84 6.94 18.97 -3.22
N GLY A 85 6.22 18.50 -4.23
CA GLY A 85 5.85 17.09 -4.40
C GLY A 85 6.75 16.36 -5.36
N ALA A 86 6.53 16.56 -6.66
CA ALA A 86 7.15 15.78 -7.74
C ALA A 86 8.68 15.85 -7.74
N ILE A 87 9.24 17.07 -7.69
CA ILE A 87 10.69 17.27 -7.83
C ILE A 87 11.45 16.57 -6.71
N PRO A 88 11.24 16.87 -5.41
CA PRO A 88 12.02 16.25 -4.37
C PRO A 88 11.72 14.75 -4.23
N ALA A 89 10.51 14.30 -4.58
CA ALA A 89 10.18 12.88 -4.64
C ALA A 89 10.97 12.11 -5.70
N HIS A 90 11.51 12.78 -6.73
CA HIS A 90 12.36 12.15 -7.74
C HIS A 90 13.86 12.41 -7.54
N THR A 91 14.25 13.61 -7.12
CA THR A 91 15.67 14.03 -7.13
C THR A 91 16.39 13.82 -5.79
N THR A 92 15.66 13.77 -4.68
CA THR A 92 16.29 13.84 -3.33
C THR A 92 16.01 12.63 -2.43
N LEU A 93 15.54 11.52 -2.99
CA LEU A 93 15.19 10.31 -2.22
C LEU A 93 16.37 9.74 -1.38
N ASN A 94 17.60 9.98 -1.83
CA ASN A 94 18.83 9.53 -1.18
C ASN A 94 19.33 10.48 -0.09
N LEU A 95 18.85 11.71 -0.03
CA LEU A 95 19.24 12.68 1.01
C LEU A 95 18.43 12.45 2.30
N PRO A 96 18.91 12.89 3.48
CA PRO A 96 18.08 12.89 4.70
C PRO A 96 16.83 13.77 4.55
N VAL A 97 15.70 13.38 5.17
CA VAL A 97 14.43 14.16 5.07
C VAL A 97 14.63 15.60 5.58
N PRO A 98 15.28 15.82 6.75
CA PRO A 98 15.45 17.18 7.26
C PRO A 98 16.25 18.06 6.32
N LEU A 99 17.28 17.51 5.66
CA LEU A 99 18.11 18.26 4.71
C LEU A 99 17.31 18.66 3.47
N THR A 100 16.54 17.72 2.89
CA THR A 100 15.65 18.03 1.76
C THR A 100 14.62 19.07 2.15
N ALA A 101 13.94 18.89 3.28
CA ALA A 101 12.91 19.81 3.73
C ALA A 101 13.48 21.21 3.98
N ALA A 102 14.63 21.31 4.65
CA ALA A 102 15.31 22.58 4.89
C ALA A 102 15.74 23.27 3.58
N ALA A 103 16.24 22.52 2.59
CA ALA A 103 16.64 23.09 1.31
C ALA A 103 15.45 23.67 0.53
N PHE A 104 14.35 22.93 0.45
CA PHE A 104 13.14 23.40 -0.27
C PHE A 104 12.44 24.53 0.49
N ALA A 105 12.38 24.47 1.83
CA ALA A 105 11.88 25.56 2.66
C ALA A 105 12.73 26.82 2.50
N TRP A 106 14.07 26.70 2.46
CA TRP A 106 14.96 27.84 2.24
C TRP A 106 14.75 28.49 0.88
N ILE A 107 14.58 27.67 -0.16
CA ILE A 107 14.25 28.14 -1.51
C ILE A 107 12.92 28.92 -1.46
N ASP A 108 11.88 28.33 -0.86
CA ASP A 108 10.55 28.96 -0.82
C ASP A 108 10.53 30.26 0.01
N LEU A 109 11.19 30.29 1.17
CA LEU A 109 11.39 31.50 1.98
C LEU A 109 12.07 32.63 1.20
N GLY A 110 12.99 32.31 0.29
CA GLY A 110 13.64 33.28 -0.59
C GLY A 110 12.73 33.75 -1.73
N PHE A 111 11.91 32.85 -2.30
CA PHE A 111 11.01 33.17 -3.42
C PHE A 111 9.72 33.86 -3.00
N MET A 112 9.20 33.59 -1.82
CA MET A 112 7.93 34.15 -1.31
C MET A 112 7.89 35.69 -1.36
N PRO A 113 8.91 36.43 -0.88
CA PRO A 113 8.95 37.89 -1.01
C PRO A 113 9.12 38.38 -2.45
N LEU A 114 9.77 37.58 -3.31
CA LEU A 114 10.02 37.90 -4.72
C LEU A 114 8.79 37.67 -5.61
N ALA A 115 7.77 36.98 -5.10
CA ALA A 115 6.52 36.71 -5.81
C ALA A 115 5.57 37.92 -5.83
N ALA A 116 5.94 39.07 -5.26
CA ALA A 116 5.17 40.31 -5.38
C ALA A 116 5.09 40.78 -6.86
N PRO A 117 3.93 41.27 -7.33
CA PRO A 117 2.71 41.54 -6.55
C PRO A 117 1.80 40.32 -6.34
N VAL A 118 2.01 39.22 -7.08
CA VAL A 118 1.13 38.04 -7.12
C VAL A 118 0.85 37.48 -5.73
N VAL A 119 1.88 37.36 -4.91
CA VAL A 119 1.77 37.00 -3.48
C VAL A 119 2.19 38.20 -2.66
N THR A 120 1.28 38.68 -1.82
CA THR A 120 1.56 39.73 -0.83
C THR A 120 1.57 39.11 0.56
N LEU A 121 2.70 39.22 1.25
CA LEU A 121 2.91 38.58 2.55
C LEU A 121 2.35 39.46 3.67
N GLY A 122 1.64 38.84 4.62
CA GLY A 122 1.24 39.47 5.87
C GLY A 122 2.37 39.49 6.90
N PRO A 123 2.19 40.12 8.07
CA PRO A 123 3.22 40.17 9.12
C PRO A 123 3.57 38.78 9.70
N ASP A 124 2.59 37.88 9.75
CA ASP A 124 2.68 36.56 10.38
C ASP A 124 2.88 35.41 9.36
N TRP A 125 3.31 35.72 8.14
CA TRP A 125 3.41 34.76 7.04
C TRP A 125 4.30 33.54 7.32
N LEU A 126 5.30 33.68 8.19
CA LEU A 126 6.19 32.60 8.60
C LEU A 126 5.46 31.45 9.33
N TYR A 127 4.35 31.73 10.02
CA TYR A 127 3.51 30.68 10.60
C TYR A 127 2.81 29.86 9.51
N GLY A 128 2.39 30.52 8.44
CA GLY A 128 1.84 29.85 7.26
C GLY A 128 2.86 28.97 6.55
N GLU A 129 4.10 29.43 6.45
CA GLU A 129 5.19 28.64 5.89
C GLU A 129 5.49 27.40 6.75
N ALA A 130 5.57 27.56 8.07
CA ALA A 130 5.74 26.43 8.99
C ALA A 130 4.59 25.42 8.89
N ALA A 131 3.35 25.91 8.72
CA ALA A 131 2.18 25.07 8.50
C ALA A 131 2.25 24.33 7.15
N ALA A 132 2.68 24.99 6.08
CA ALA A 132 2.92 24.39 4.78
C ALA A 132 3.96 23.26 4.91
N ILE A 133 5.15 23.54 5.43
CA ILE A 133 6.22 22.55 5.57
C ILE A 133 5.75 21.30 6.35
N THR A 134 5.03 21.52 7.45
CA THR A 134 4.58 20.45 8.34
C THR A 134 3.45 19.62 7.73
N ALA A 135 2.50 20.25 7.03
CA ALA A 135 1.32 19.58 6.49
C ALA A 135 1.51 19.05 5.05
N SER A 136 2.28 19.74 4.21
CA SER A 136 2.48 19.40 2.80
C SER A 136 3.85 18.74 2.54
N LEU A 137 4.96 19.45 2.73
CA LEU A 137 6.30 19.00 2.34
C LEU A 137 6.70 17.72 3.05
N ILE A 138 6.75 17.74 4.38
CA ILE A 138 7.29 16.63 5.18
C ILE A 138 6.49 15.33 4.94
N PRO A 139 5.14 15.31 5.04
CA PRO A 139 4.41 14.07 4.83
C PRO A 139 4.46 13.61 3.37
N GLY A 140 4.48 14.53 2.39
CA GLY A 140 4.67 14.21 0.97
C GLY A 140 6.02 13.51 0.70
N LEU A 141 7.11 14.02 1.28
CA LEU A 141 8.45 13.42 1.19
C LEU A 141 8.52 12.05 1.86
N LEU A 142 7.90 11.92 3.04
CA LEU A 142 7.84 10.66 3.76
C LEU A 142 7.06 9.60 2.98
N LEU A 143 5.91 9.98 2.42
CA LEU A 143 5.09 9.11 1.58
C LEU A 143 5.85 8.63 0.34
N ALA A 144 6.53 9.53 -0.37
CA ALA A 144 7.38 9.19 -1.52
C ALA A 144 8.46 8.18 -1.12
N ARG A 145 9.21 8.45 -0.04
CA ARG A 145 10.32 7.60 0.41
C ARG A 145 9.86 6.23 0.87
N TRP A 146 8.75 6.16 1.60
CA TRP A 146 8.20 4.88 2.04
C TRP A 146 7.69 4.06 0.85
N THR A 147 7.22 4.73 -0.20
CA THR A 147 6.73 4.07 -1.43
C THR A 147 7.89 3.48 -2.22
N VAL A 148 8.94 4.26 -2.50
CA VAL A 148 10.13 3.76 -3.22
C VAL A 148 10.80 2.62 -2.46
N ARG A 149 10.96 2.77 -1.15
CA ARG A 149 11.60 1.75 -0.29
C ARG A 149 10.69 0.59 0.09
N ASP A 150 9.40 0.67 -0.21
CA ASP A 150 8.38 -0.33 0.14
C ASP A 150 8.40 -0.71 1.63
N VAL A 151 8.44 0.32 2.46
CA VAL A 151 8.39 0.23 3.91
C VAL A 151 7.11 0.85 4.45
N ARG A 152 6.82 0.64 5.74
CA ARG A 152 5.71 1.29 6.47
C ARG A 152 4.37 1.24 5.73
N LEU A 153 4.02 0.06 5.20
CA LEU A 153 2.81 -0.16 4.39
C LEU A 153 1.54 0.45 5.00
N ARG A 154 1.34 0.27 6.31
CA ARG A 154 0.17 0.83 7.02
C ARG A 154 0.06 2.35 6.89
N LEU A 155 1.18 3.07 7.03
CA LEU A 155 1.19 4.53 6.91
C LEU A 155 0.98 4.97 5.47
N ARG A 156 1.58 4.28 4.49
CA ARG A 156 1.31 4.55 3.07
C ARG A 156 -0.16 4.42 2.74
N VAL A 157 -0.78 3.31 3.15
CA VAL A 157 -2.19 3.04 2.91
C VAL A 157 -3.07 4.07 3.61
N ALA A 158 -2.77 4.43 4.87
CA ALA A 158 -3.52 5.46 5.59
C ALA A 158 -3.47 6.82 4.87
N LEU A 159 -2.28 7.26 4.43
CA LEU A 159 -2.11 8.51 3.70
C LEU A 159 -2.82 8.45 2.32
N GLN A 160 -2.79 7.31 1.64
CA GLN A 160 -3.53 7.13 0.39
C GLN A 160 -5.06 7.15 0.58
N VAL A 161 -5.59 6.64 1.71
CA VAL A 161 -7.01 6.77 2.06
C VAL A 161 -7.37 8.23 2.30
N ILE A 162 -6.53 8.97 3.01
CA ILE A 162 -6.71 10.43 3.21
C ILE A 162 -6.69 11.14 1.86
N LEU A 163 -5.76 10.80 0.97
CA LEU A 163 -5.70 11.36 -0.38
C LEU A 163 -6.95 11.07 -1.20
N ALA A 164 -7.39 9.81 -1.23
CA ALA A 164 -8.56 9.42 -1.98
C ALA A 164 -9.82 10.11 -1.45
N GLY A 165 -10.03 10.11 -0.12
CA GLY A 165 -11.16 10.82 0.50
C GLY A 165 -11.09 12.34 0.30
N GLY A 166 -9.90 12.91 0.45
CA GLY A 166 -9.65 14.35 0.29
C GLY A 166 -9.90 14.82 -1.15
N LEU A 167 -9.26 14.20 -2.13
CA LEU A 167 -9.31 14.62 -3.54
C LEU A 167 -10.61 14.20 -4.24
N ALA A 168 -11.14 13.00 -3.95
CA ALA A 168 -12.32 12.51 -4.65
C ALA A 168 -13.64 12.93 -4.00
N VAL A 169 -13.65 13.22 -2.69
CA VAL A 169 -14.89 13.50 -1.95
C VAL A 169 -14.87 14.88 -1.31
N ALA A 170 -13.93 15.14 -0.40
CA ALA A 170 -13.94 16.37 0.41
C ALA A 170 -13.73 17.63 -0.43
N LEU A 171 -12.77 17.61 -1.36
CA LEU A 171 -12.47 18.74 -2.23
C LEU A 171 -13.65 19.03 -3.19
N PRO A 172 -14.18 18.06 -3.96
CA PRO A 172 -15.40 18.28 -4.76
C PRO A 172 -16.59 18.73 -3.93
N ALA A 173 -16.81 18.20 -2.73
CA ALA A 173 -17.89 18.64 -1.84
C ALA A 173 -17.72 20.10 -1.41
N ALA A 174 -16.50 20.51 -1.08
CA ALA A 174 -16.20 21.91 -0.77
C ALA A 174 -16.41 22.82 -1.98
N LEU A 175 -15.91 22.43 -3.17
CA LEU A 175 -16.09 23.18 -4.41
C LEU A 175 -17.56 23.25 -4.87
N ALA A 176 -18.35 22.23 -4.53
CA ALA A 176 -19.77 22.21 -4.79
C ALA A 176 -20.58 22.96 -3.74
N GLY A 177 -19.93 23.51 -2.71
CA GLY A 177 -20.58 24.32 -1.68
C GLY A 177 -21.53 23.51 -0.80
N LEU A 178 -21.28 22.20 -0.62
CA LEU A 178 -22.17 21.32 0.16
C LEU A 178 -22.36 21.82 1.59
N TRP A 179 -21.37 22.50 2.16
CA TRP A 179 -21.45 23.08 3.51
C TRP A 179 -22.54 24.14 3.70
N SER A 180 -23.10 24.68 2.60
CA SER A 180 -24.25 25.59 2.63
C SER A 180 -25.60 24.89 2.73
N ARG A 181 -25.65 23.57 2.56
CA ARG A 181 -26.88 22.77 2.65
C ARG A 181 -27.36 22.66 4.10
N PRO A 182 -28.67 22.48 4.33
CA PRO A 182 -29.19 22.38 5.70
C PRO A 182 -28.63 21.16 6.42
N ALA A 183 -28.40 21.29 7.73
CA ALA A 183 -27.70 20.29 8.54
C ALA A 183 -28.34 18.89 8.47
N TRP A 184 -29.67 18.80 8.45
CA TRP A 184 -30.38 17.52 8.34
C TRP A 184 -30.05 16.78 7.03
N ALA A 185 -29.90 17.51 5.92
CA ALA A 185 -29.58 16.93 4.62
C ALA A 185 -28.13 16.44 4.58
N LEU A 186 -27.21 17.20 5.20
CA LEU A 186 -25.82 16.78 5.38
C LEU A 186 -25.72 15.55 6.28
N SER A 187 -26.50 15.46 7.36
CA SER A 187 -26.52 14.28 8.23
C SER A 187 -27.02 13.04 7.50
N LEU A 188 -28.11 13.15 6.71
CA LEU A 188 -28.62 12.02 5.92
C LEU A 188 -27.62 11.58 4.85
N ALA A 189 -27.01 12.52 4.13
CA ALA A 189 -26.00 12.22 3.12
C ALA A 189 -24.75 11.58 3.75
N ALA A 190 -24.30 12.05 4.92
CA ALA A 190 -23.18 11.46 5.64
C ALA A 190 -23.47 10.01 6.08
N GLN A 191 -24.68 9.74 6.59
CA GLN A 191 -25.10 8.38 6.96
C GLN A 191 -25.20 7.47 5.73
N ALA A 192 -25.79 7.95 4.64
CA ALA A 192 -25.87 7.23 3.38
C ALA A 192 -24.48 6.95 2.76
N PHE A 193 -23.54 7.88 2.92
CA PHE A 193 -22.15 7.73 2.46
C PHE A 193 -21.32 6.81 3.36
N ALA A 194 -21.64 6.70 4.66
CA ALA A 194 -20.86 5.89 5.60
C ALA A 194 -20.80 4.41 5.21
N VAL A 195 -21.92 3.84 4.75
CA VAL A 195 -21.99 2.43 4.33
C VAL A 195 -21.03 2.11 3.17
N PRO A 196 -21.09 2.81 2.01
CA PRO A 196 -20.13 2.58 0.95
C PRO A 196 -18.70 2.95 1.35
N ALA A 197 -18.48 3.97 2.19
CA ALA A 197 -17.14 4.28 2.70
C ALA A 197 -16.54 3.11 3.49
N LEU A 198 -17.32 2.45 4.37
CA LEU A 198 -16.90 1.26 5.11
C LEU A 198 -16.53 0.10 4.17
N LEU A 199 -17.29 -0.10 3.08
CA LEU A 199 -16.95 -1.08 2.04
C LEU A 199 -15.58 -0.78 1.41
N GLY A 200 -15.33 0.49 1.06
CA GLY A 200 -14.06 0.93 0.48
C GLY A 200 -12.89 0.73 1.44
N LEU A 201 -13.06 1.13 2.71
CA LEU A 201 -12.05 0.93 3.75
C LEU A 201 -11.76 -0.55 4.01
N ALA A 202 -12.80 -1.41 4.04
CA ALA A 202 -12.63 -2.85 4.18
C ALA A 202 -11.84 -3.45 3.01
N ALA A 203 -12.11 -2.98 1.78
CA ALA A 203 -11.38 -3.42 0.59
C ALA A 203 -9.91 -2.96 0.60
N VAL A 204 -9.65 -1.71 0.98
CA VAL A 204 -8.28 -1.18 1.12
C VAL A 204 -7.50 -1.92 2.20
N ARG A 205 -8.15 -2.22 3.34
CA ARG A 205 -7.56 -3.04 4.40
C ARG A 205 -7.14 -4.41 3.87
N GLU A 206 -7.96 -5.04 3.04
CA GLU A 206 -7.64 -6.36 2.48
C GLU A 206 -6.41 -6.31 1.55
N PHE A 207 -6.26 -5.24 0.75
CA PHE A 207 -5.03 -4.99 -0.02
C PHE A 207 -3.78 -4.88 0.86
N ALA A 208 -3.89 -4.18 2.00
CA ALA A 208 -2.77 -4.02 2.92
C ALA A 208 -2.42 -5.31 3.68
N VAL A 209 -3.44 -6.01 4.19
CA VAL A 209 -3.27 -7.17 5.09
C VAL A 209 -2.96 -8.44 4.31
N SER A 210 -3.78 -8.75 3.29
CA SER A 210 -3.68 -10.00 2.53
C SER A 210 -2.85 -9.81 1.26
N GLY A 211 -2.97 -8.65 0.62
CA GLY A 211 -2.24 -8.31 -0.60
C GLY A 211 -0.80 -7.83 -0.39
N HIS A 212 -0.46 -7.33 0.81
CA HIS A 212 0.83 -6.69 1.11
C HIS A 212 1.22 -5.56 0.14
N GLY A 213 0.23 -4.79 -0.33
CA GLY A 213 0.46 -3.62 -1.19
C GLY A 213 -0.66 -2.59 -1.05
N THR A 214 -0.74 -1.66 -1.99
CA THR A 214 -1.64 -0.50 -1.89
C THR A 214 -2.67 -0.47 -3.03
N PRO A 215 -3.72 0.35 -2.93
CA PRO A 215 -4.65 0.59 -4.03
C PRO A 215 -4.05 1.26 -5.26
N LEU A 216 -2.85 1.83 -5.16
CA LEU A 216 -2.21 2.55 -6.26
C LEU A 216 -1.70 1.56 -7.34
N PRO A 217 -2.04 1.72 -8.63
CA PRO A 217 -1.62 0.81 -9.71
C PRO A 217 -0.08 0.67 -9.86
N TYR A 218 0.66 1.73 -9.54
CA TYR A 218 2.13 1.75 -9.57
C TYR A 218 2.81 1.21 -8.30
N ASP A 219 2.01 0.83 -7.30
CA ASP A 219 2.44 0.18 -6.06
C ASP A 219 1.42 -0.92 -5.65
N PRO A 220 1.20 -1.92 -6.53
CA PRO A 220 0.09 -2.85 -6.43
C PRO A 220 0.31 -3.92 -5.34
N PRO A 221 -0.73 -4.68 -4.97
CA PRO A 221 -0.61 -5.86 -4.12
C PRO A 221 0.40 -6.88 -4.65
N LYS A 222 1.20 -7.47 -3.76
CA LYS A 222 2.14 -8.56 -4.08
C LYS A 222 1.43 -9.90 -4.26
N ARG A 223 0.23 -10.05 -3.69
CA ARG A 223 -0.61 -11.25 -3.78
C ARG A 223 -1.98 -10.88 -4.31
N LEU A 224 -2.54 -11.75 -5.14
CA LEU A 224 -3.91 -11.60 -5.60
C LEU A 224 -4.86 -11.68 -4.40
N VAL A 225 -5.66 -10.64 -4.23
CA VAL A 225 -6.62 -10.52 -3.13
C VAL A 225 -7.99 -11.01 -3.58
N THR A 226 -8.50 -12.06 -2.93
CA THR A 226 -9.78 -12.72 -3.28
C THR A 226 -10.74 -12.89 -2.11
N GLY A 227 -10.33 -12.45 -0.91
CA GLY A 227 -11.09 -12.53 0.35
C GLY A 227 -11.79 -11.22 0.71
N GLY A 228 -12.50 -11.22 1.85
CA GLY A 228 -13.24 -10.04 2.31
C GLY A 228 -14.24 -9.53 1.25
N PRO A 229 -14.31 -8.20 1.00
CA PRO A 229 -15.17 -7.64 -0.04
C PRO A 229 -14.90 -8.20 -1.45
N TYR A 230 -13.64 -8.55 -1.76
CA TYR A 230 -13.24 -9.16 -3.04
C TYR A 230 -13.84 -10.55 -3.25
N GLY A 231 -14.35 -11.16 -2.19
CA GLY A 231 -15.10 -12.41 -2.24
C GLY A 231 -16.47 -12.29 -2.92
N PHE A 232 -17.07 -11.10 -2.89
CA PHE A 232 -18.43 -10.85 -3.35
C PHE A 232 -18.46 -10.09 -4.68
N VAL A 233 -17.52 -9.18 -4.89
CA VAL A 233 -17.42 -8.32 -6.08
C VAL A 233 -15.95 -8.07 -6.39
N ARG A 234 -15.59 -7.96 -7.67
CA ARG A 234 -14.18 -7.81 -8.08
C ARG A 234 -13.63 -6.41 -7.82
N ASN A 235 -14.47 -5.38 -7.96
CA ASN A 235 -14.05 -3.98 -7.85
C ASN A 235 -14.76 -3.27 -6.67
N PRO A 236 -14.64 -3.76 -5.42
CA PRO A 236 -15.35 -3.21 -4.28
C PRO A 236 -15.00 -1.74 -4.00
N MET A 237 -13.78 -1.30 -4.30
CA MET A 237 -13.40 0.12 -4.16
C MET A 237 -14.10 1.02 -5.18
N GLN A 238 -14.22 0.59 -6.44
CA GLN A 238 -14.93 1.35 -7.47
C GLN A 238 -16.43 1.40 -7.18
N VAL A 239 -17.00 0.28 -6.72
CA VAL A 239 -18.40 0.21 -6.25
C VAL A 239 -18.61 1.15 -5.06
N SER A 240 -17.71 1.14 -4.07
CA SER A 240 -17.72 2.04 -2.92
C SER A 240 -17.74 3.51 -3.35
N MET A 241 -16.82 3.94 -4.21
CA MET A 241 -16.76 5.33 -4.67
C MET A 241 -18.01 5.73 -5.46
N THR A 242 -18.50 4.84 -6.33
CA THR A 242 -19.72 5.07 -7.12
C THR A 242 -20.94 5.25 -6.23
N LEU A 243 -21.14 4.35 -5.26
CA LEU A 243 -22.25 4.43 -4.30
C LEU A 243 -22.11 5.67 -3.40
N GLY A 244 -20.89 6.04 -3.03
CA GLY A 244 -20.61 7.27 -2.29
C GLY A 244 -21.03 8.53 -3.08
N PHE A 245 -20.70 8.60 -4.36
CA PHE A 245 -21.15 9.69 -5.22
C PHE A 245 -22.68 9.69 -5.43
N LEU A 246 -23.30 8.52 -5.57
CA LEU A 246 -24.76 8.42 -5.61
C LEU A 246 -25.42 8.89 -4.30
N ALA A 247 -24.80 8.66 -3.15
CA ALA A 247 -25.29 9.17 -1.87
C ALA A 247 -25.21 10.71 -1.76
N LEU A 248 -24.25 11.34 -2.46
CA LEU A 248 -24.09 12.80 -2.50
C LEU A 248 -24.90 13.47 -3.63
N ALA A 249 -25.33 12.72 -4.65
CA ALA A 249 -26.09 13.23 -5.79
C ALA A 249 -27.36 14.03 -5.44
N PRO A 250 -28.14 13.68 -4.38
CA PRO A 250 -29.29 14.49 -3.98
C PRO A 250 -28.93 15.89 -3.49
N LEU A 251 -27.69 16.10 -3.02
CA LEU A 251 -27.21 17.42 -2.59
C LEU A 251 -26.65 18.25 -3.76
N ASP A 252 -26.10 17.59 -4.78
CA ASP A 252 -25.60 18.22 -5.99
C ASP A 252 -25.49 17.23 -7.16
N ILE A 253 -26.13 17.57 -8.28
CA ILE A 253 -26.21 16.71 -9.47
C ILE A 253 -24.84 16.37 -10.09
N ARG A 254 -23.80 17.18 -9.84
CA ARG A 254 -22.44 16.90 -10.32
C ARG A 254 -21.90 15.59 -9.76
N PHE A 255 -22.33 15.15 -8.57
CA PHE A 255 -21.95 13.84 -8.04
C PHE A 255 -22.62 12.69 -8.80
N LEU A 256 -23.82 12.88 -9.36
CA LEU A 256 -24.39 11.89 -10.28
C LEU A 256 -23.54 11.76 -11.54
N ALA A 257 -23.13 12.89 -12.12
CA ALA A 257 -22.22 12.89 -13.27
C ALA A 257 -20.87 12.21 -12.93
N ALA A 258 -20.33 12.45 -11.73
CA ALA A 258 -19.13 11.77 -11.24
C ALA A 258 -19.32 10.26 -11.08
N ALA A 259 -20.47 9.81 -10.55
CA ALA A 259 -20.80 8.39 -10.44
C ALA A 259 -20.89 7.72 -11.82
N VAL A 260 -21.64 8.32 -12.76
CA VAL A 260 -21.79 7.81 -14.12
C VAL A 260 -20.44 7.77 -14.84
N SER A 261 -19.65 8.83 -14.74
CA SER A 261 -18.31 8.91 -15.33
C SER A 261 -17.37 7.86 -14.72
N GLY A 262 -17.42 7.65 -13.41
CA GLY A 262 -16.65 6.64 -12.71
C GLY A 262 -16.99 5.22 -13.15
N VAL A 263 -18.27 4.92 -13.36
CA VAL A 263 -18.72 3.63 -13.91
C VAL A 263 -18.27 3.48 -15.36
N ALA A 264 -18.44 4.49 -16.21
CA ALA A 264 -18.03 4.44 -17.61
C ALA A 264 -16.52 4.23 -17.76
N TYR A 265 -15.71 4.99 -17.00
CA TYR A 265 -14.27 4.82 -16.96
C TYR A 265 -13.86 3.46 -16.41
N GLY A 266 -14.47 3.03 -15.30
CA GLY A 266 -14.14 1.79 -14.61
C GLY A 266 -14.51 0.54 -15.41
N ALA A 267 -15.71 0.51 -16.01
CA ALA A 267 -16.20 -0.62 -16.80
C ALA A 267 -15.61 -0.67 -18.20
N GLY A 268 -15.21 0.47 -18.77
CA GLY A 268 -14.56 0.57 -20.07
C GLY A 268 -13.04 0.51 -19.98
N LEU A 269 -12.42 1.69 -19.86
CA LEU A 269 -10.97 1.87 -20.00
C LEU A 269 -10.17 1.18 -18.89
N ALA A 270 -10.57 1.34 -17.64
CA ALA A 270 -9.84 0.75 -16.51
C ALA A 270 -9.91 -0.78 -16.56
N ALA A 271 -11.10 -1.35 -16.78
CA ALA A 271 -11.23 -2.80 -16.91
C ALA A 271 -10.36 -3.37 -18.04
N TRP A 272 -10.29 -2.71 -19.20
CA TRP A 272 -9.45 -3.18 -20.30
C TRP A 272 -7.96 -3.23 -19.91
N HIS A 273 -7.42 -2.12 -19.38
CA HIS A 273 -6.02 -2.03 -18.98
C HIS A 273 -5.68 -2.93 -17.79
N GLU A 274 -6.51 -2.91 -16.75
CA GLU A 274 -6.30 -3.64 -15.50
C GLU A 274 -6.35 -5.16 -15.73
N ASN A 275 -7.24 -5.66 -16.59
CA ASN A 275 -7.33 -7.10 -16.87
C ASN A 275 -6.02 -7.65 -17.47
N ASP A 276 -5.36 -6.91 -18.36
CA ASP A 276 -4.10 -7.32 -18.98
C ASP A 276 -2.95 -7.30 -17.98
N GLN A 277 -2.87 -6.22 -17.20
CA GLN A 277 -1.87 -6.09 -16.13
C GLN A 277 -2.02 -7.20 -15.08
N LEU A 278 -3.24 -7.48 -14.61
CA LEU A 278 -3.52 -8.51 -13.61
C LEU A 278 -3.24 -9.92 -14.15
N ARG A 279 -3.53 -10.18 -15.43
CA ARG A 279 -3.18 -11.47 -16.07
C ARG A 279 -1.68 -11.65 -16.18
N THR A 280 -0.94 -10.59 -16.50
CA THR A 280 0.53 -10.61 -16.54
C THR A 280 1.13 -10.86 -15.14
N MET A 281 0.56 -10.27 -14.09
CA MET A 281 1.08 -10.41 -12.73
C MET A 281 0.72 -11.75 -12.05
N TYR A 282 -0.52 -12.25 -12.25
CA TYR A 282 -1.05 -13.39 -11.48
C TYR A 282 -1.44 -14.61 -12.33
N GLY A 283 -1.37 -14.51 -13.66
CA GLY A 283 -1.60 -15.64 -14.57
C GLY A 283 -2.96 -16.33 -14.38
N THR A 284 -2.94 -17.66 -14.31
CA THR A 284 -4.15 -18.50 -14.23
C THR A 284 -4.95 -18.30 -12.94
N ALA A 285 -4.31 -17.83 -11.86
CA ALA A 285 -4.99 -17.50 -10.61
C ALA A 285 -5.96 -16.33 -10.81
N TRP A 286 -5.58 -15.34 -11.62
CA TRP A 286 -6.46 -14.24 -12.02
C TRP A 286 -7.62 -14.75 -12.86
N ASP A 287 -7.37 -15.56 -13.89
CA ASP A 287 -8.41 -16.08 -14.78
C ASP A 287 -9.47 -16.89 -13.99
N THR A 288 -9.03 -17.70 -13.02
CA THR A 288 -9.90 -18.47 -12.13
C THR A 288 -10.75 -17.57 -11.24
N TYR A 289 -10.15 -16.55 -10.62
CA TYR A 289 -10.86 -15.59 -9.78
C TYR A 289 -11.86 -14.75 -10.58
N ARG A 290 -11.46 -14.31 -11.78
CA ARG A 290 -12.27 -13.51 -12.70
C ARG A 290 -13.52 -14.25 -13.15
N ALA A 291 -13.42 -15.56 -13.40
CA ALA A 291 -14.56 -16.39 -13.79
C ALA A 291 -15.59 -16.56 -12.66
N ARG A 292 -15.16 -16.44 -11.39
CA ARG A 292 -16.01 -16.66 -10.21
C ARG A 292 -16.66 -15.39 -9.64
N THR A 293 -16.18 -14.22 -10.05
CA THR A 293 -16.61 -12.92 -9.49
C THR A 293 -16.99 -11.92 -10.56
N ARG A 294 -18.10 -11.21 -10.33
CA ARG A 294 -18.59 -10.13 -11.20
C ARG A 294 -17.87 -8.82 -10.85
N PRO A 295 -17.62 -7.93 -11.82
CA PRO A 295 -16.86 -6.71 -11.58
C PRO A 295 -17.59 -5.69 -10.72
N TRP A 296 -18.91 -5.50 -10.96
CA TRP A 296 -19.70 -4.43 -10.36
C TRP A 296 -20.86 -4.91 -9.49
N ILE A 297 -21.44 -6.09 -9.79
CA ILE A 297 -22.64 -6.60 -9.13
C ILE A 297 -22.22 -7.59 -8.03
N PRO A 298 -22.41 -7.26 -6.73
CA PRO A 298 -22.05 -8.16 -5.64
C PRO A 298 -22.87 -9.45 -5.67
N ARG A 299 -22.22 -10.56 -5.33
CA ARG A 299 -22.90 -11.82 -5.03
C ARG A 299 -23.50 -11.74 -3.62
N LEU A 300 -24.57 -12.50 -3.36
CA LEU A 300 -25.12 -12.66 -2.01
C LEU A 300 -24.27 -13.56 -1.11
N ARG A 301 -23.50 -14.46 -1.73
CA ARG A 301 -22.56 -15.37 -1.08
C ARG A 301 -21.18 -15.19 -1.68
N PRO A 302 -20.11 -15.33 -0.88
CA PRO A 302 -18.75 -15.30 -1.40
C PRO A 302 -18.56 -16.36 -2.49
N HIS A 303 -17.60 -16.15 -3.37
CA HIS A 303 -17.27 -17.17 -4.36
C HIS A 303 -16.71 -18.44 -3.72
N ASP A 304 -16.94 -19.56 -4.41
CA ASP A 304 -16.65 -20.92 -3.91
C ASP A 304 -15.14 -21.22 -3.80
N GLY A 305 -14.28 -20.25 -4.18
CA GLY A 305 -12.83 -20.34 -4.06
C GLY A 305 -12.25 -19.75 -2.79
N ILE A 306 -13.07 -19.19 -1.89
CA ILE A 306 -12.59 -18.68 -0.61
C ILE A 306 -12.33 -19.87 0.32
N PRO A 307 -11.13 -19.98 0.94
CA PRO A 307 -10.85 -21.04 1.90
C PRO A 307 -11.87 -21.00 3.05
N PRO A 308 -12.35 -22.15 3.55
CA PRO A 308 -13.21 -22.17 4.73
C PRO A 308 -12.48 -21.52 5.92
N ALA A 309 -13.17 -20.60 6.60
CA ALA A 309 -12.67 -19.97 7.80
C ALA A 309 -13.13 -20.74 9.05
N THR A 310 -12.24 -20.90 10.03
CA THR A 310 -12.59 -21.48 11.32
C THR A 310 -13.01 -20.36 12.26
N VAL A 311 -14.26 -20.40 12.72
CA VAL A 311 -14.77 -19.46 13.73
C VAL A 311 -14.51 -20.05 15.10
N TYR A 312 -13.73 -19.36 15.94
CA TYR A 312 -13.53 -19.73 17.34
C TYR A 312 -14.56 -19.02 18.19
N ILE A 313 -15.47 -19.80 18.78
CA ILE A 313 -16.51 -19.28 19.68
C ILE A 313 -16.12 -19.64 21.10
N ALA A 314 -16.04 -18.65 21.98
CA ALA A 314 -15.84 -18.88 23.40
C ALA A 314 -17.05 -19.66 23.95
N ARG A 315 -16.83 -20.90 24.39
CA ARG A 315 -17.89 -21.79 24.92
C ARG A 315 -18.64 -21.19 26.11
N THR A 316 -18.02 -20.28 26.84
CA THR A 316 -18.56 -19.61 28.01
C THR A 316 -19.28 -18.30 27.68
N CYS A 317 -19.31 -17.87 26.41
CA CYS A 317 -20.00 -16.65 26.03
C CYS A 317 -21.52 -16.91 25.88
N PRO A 318 -22.37 -16.37 26.77
CA PRO A 318 -23.80 -16.64 26.77
C PRO A 318 -24.53 -16.10 25.52
N GLN A 319 -23.99 -15.07 24.87
CA GLN A 319 -24.53 -14.51 23.62
C GLN A 319 -24.17 -15.35 22.39
N CYS A 320 -23.02 -16.00 22.45
CA CYS A 320 -22.47 -16.78 21.35
C CYS A 320 -22.81 -18.31 21.53
N HIS A 321 -23.50 -18.70 22.63
CA HIS A 321 -24.05 -20.04 22.84
C HIS A 321 -25.40 -20.18 22.14
N PRO A 322 -25.60 -21.14 21.21
CA PRO A 322 -26.92 -21.40 20.66
C PRO A 322 -27.82 -21.90 21.81
N GLY A 323 -28.74 -21.06 22.25
CA GLY A 323 -29.80 -21.47 23.18
C GLY A 323 -30.68 -22.56 22.53
N PRO A 324 -31.36 -23.39 23.34
CA PRO A 324 -32.12 -24.53 22.86
C PRO A 324 -33.43 -24.06 22.21
N ARG A 325 -33.38 -23.63 20.96
CA ARG A 325 -34.56 -23.61 20.08
C ARG A 325 -34.21 -24.26 18.74
N GLY A 326 -34.51 -25.55 18.66
CA GLY A 326 -34.85 -26.18 17.39
C GLY A 326 -33.87 -27.21 16.80
N ARG A 327 -33.63 -28.32 17.51
CA ARG A 327 -33.50 -29.74 17.05
C ARG A 327 -32.42 -30.49 17.82
N PRO A 328 -32.68 -31.71 18.30
CA PRO A 328 -31.69 -32.51 19.02
C PRO A 328 -30.64 -33.00 18.01
N ALA A 329 -29.43 -32.44 18.08
CA ALA A 329 -28.27 -33.10 17.52
C ALA A 329 -27.95 -34.28 18.45
N ALA A 330 -28.10 -35.49 17.92
CA ALA A 330 -27.70 -36.72 18.58
C ALA A 330 -26.28 -36.57 19.16
N THR A 331 -26.12 -36.92 20.43
CA THR A 331 -24.82 -37.20 21.02
C THR A 331 -24.08 -38.24 20.19
N PRO A 332 -22.78 -38.04 19.99
CA PRO A 332 -21.84 -39.10 20.31
C PRO A 332 -20.99 -38.64 21.49
N SER A 333 -20.99 -39.48 22.54
CA SER A 333 -19.97 -39.45 23.57
C SER A 333 -18.60 -39.70 22.93
N THR A 334 -17.76 -38.68 22.84
CA THR A 334 -16.32 -38.80 23.00
C THR A 334 -15.76 -37.40 23.30
N SER A 335 -15.19 -37.26 24.49
CA SER A 335 -14.44 -36.08 24.89
C SER A 335 -13.13 -36.02 24.09
N PRO A 336 -12.82 -34.94 23.35
CA PRO A 336 -11.44 -34.65 23.00
C PRO A 336 -10.81 -33.90 24.17
N SER A 337 -9.90 -34.59 24.86
CA SER A 337 -9.00 -33.99 25.83
C SER A 337 -8.30 -32.77 25.23
N CYS A 338 -8.29 -31.68 25.99
CA CYS A 338 -7.46 -30.51 25.73
C CYS A 338 -5.98 -30.96 25.76
N PRO A 339 -5.14 -30.66 24.76
CA PRO A 339 -3.72 -30.99 24.87
C PRO A 339 -3.10 -30.15 26.01
N PRO A 340 -2.35 -30.76 26.95
CA PRO A 340 -1.65 -29.99 27.96
C PRO A 340 -0.60 -29.11 27.29
N LYS A 341 -0.60 -27.84 27.71
CA LYS A 341 0.38 -26.81 27.37
C LYS A 341 1.78 -27.34 27.73
N ALA A 342 2.60 -27.65 26.72
CA ALA A 342 3.99 -28.04 26.95
C ALA A 342 4.73 -26.84 27.58
N ILE A 343 5.05 -26.97 28.86
CA ILE A 343 5.99 -26.11 29.58
C ILE A 343 7.39 -26.58 29.15
N PRO A 344 8.27 -25.71 28.62
CA PRO A 344 9.65 -26.11 28.34
C PRO A 344 10.35 -26.46 29.67
N PRO A 345 11.13 -27.56 29.74
CA PRO A 345 11.78 -27.97 30.97
C PRO A 345 12.80 -26.91 31.41
N ALA A 346 12.63 -26.45 32.65
CA ALA A 346 13.63 -25.67 33.36
C ALA A 346 14.93 -26.48 33.49
N CYS A 347 16.07 -25.86 33.17
CA CYS A 347 17.38 -26.39 33.49
C CYS A 347 17.46 -26.67 35.00
N ALA A 348 17.44 -27.94 35.37
CA ALA A 348 17.76 -28.37 36.72
C ALA A 348 19.26 -28.13 36.97
N ALA A 349 19.54 -27.32 37.98
CA ALA A 349 20.86 -27.15 38.54
C ALA A 349 21.32 -28.48 39.15
N SER A 350 22.52 -28.93 38.78
CA SER A 350 23.26 -29.96 39.50
C SER A 350 24.31 -29.28 40.38
N PRO A 351 24.55 -29.76 41.62
CA PRO A 351 25.45 -29.12 42.56
C PRO A 351 26.92 -29.42 42.25
N THR A 352 27.77 -28.43 42.51
CA THR A 352 29.24 -28.44 42.43
C THR A 352 29.86 -29.49 43.37
N PRO A 353 31.07 -29.98 43.05
CA PRO A 353 32.17 -29.65 43.96
C PRO A 353 33.46 -29.14 43.28
N ALA A 354 34.22 -28.46 44.15
CA ALA A 354 35.46 -27.67 44.12
C ALA A 354 36.68 -28.09 43.22
N PRO A 355 37.69 -27.21 43.08
CA PRO A 355 38.60 -27.12 41.92
C PRO A 355 40.03 -27.63 42.18
N THR A 356 40.79 -27.93 41.12
CA THR A 356 42.26 -27.88 41.11
C THR A 356 42.82 -27.58 39.71
N ALA A 357 43.98 -26.93 39.72
CA ALA A 357 44.54 -26.07 38.69
C ALA A 357 45.47 -26.76 37.67
N SER A 358 45.61 -26.18 36.47
CA SER A 358 46.89 -25.78 35.84
C SER A 358 46.74 -25.40 34.35
N THR A 359 47.31 -24.25 33.98
CA THR A 359 47.56 -23.70 32.64
C THR A 359 48.99 -24.08 32.14
N PRO A 360 49.51 -23.61 30.98
CA PRO A 360 48.97 -23.44 29.61
C PRO A 360 49.98 -23.89 28.50
N LYS A 361 49.58 -23.95 27.21
CA LYS A 361 50.27 -23.29 26.05
C LYS A 361 49.88 -23.79 24.64
N ALA A 362 49.78 -22.81 23.75
CA ALA A 362 50.26 -22.72 22.36
C ALA A 362 49.57 -23.48 21.17
N SER A 363 49.25 -22.68 20.15
CA SER A 363 48.81 -22.98 18.76
C SER A 363 49.95 -23.52 17.86
N PRO A 364 49.79 -23.61 16.51
CA PRO A 364 49.11 -24.57 15.59
C PRO A 364 50.19 -25.25 14.67
N PRO A 365 50.03 -25.70 13.38
CA PRO A 365 48.90 -25.83 12.42
C PRO A 365 48.83 -27.13 11.54
N SER A 366 47.66 -27.36 10.89
CA SER A 366 47.38 -28.04 9.57
C SER A 366 47.91 -29.48 9.27
N PRO A 367 47.60 -30.14 8.12
CA PRO A 367 46.35 -30.41 7.38
C PRO A 367 46.16 -31.94 7.09
N ILE A 368 45.26 -32.31 6.14
CA ILE A 368 45.20 -33.56 5.33
C ILE A 368 44.07 -34.56 5.68
N SER A 369 43.47 -35.05 4.60
CA SER A 369 42.33 -35.98 4.41
C SER A 369 42.82 -37.46 4.42
N PRO A 370 42.19 -38.42 3.72
CA PRO A 370 41.07 -39.32 4.07
C PRO A 370 41.49 -40.82 4.21
N ALA A 371 40.60 -41.71 4.71
CA ALA A 371 40.44 -43.15 4.36
C ALA A 371 39.53 -43.86 5.38
N THR A 372 38.41 -44.52 5.01
CA THR A 372 38.27 -45.98 4.67
C THR A 372 38.94 -46.92 5.69
N CYS A 373 38.29 -47.92 6.30
CA CYS A 373 37.61 -49.06 5.66
C CYS A 373 36.95 -49.98 6.72
N THR A 374 35.89 -50.72 6.30
CA THR A 374 35.51 -52.12 6.68
C THR A 374 35.20 -52.45 8.17
N SER A 375 34.22 -53.27 8.55
CA SER A 375 33.78 -54.57 8.01
C SER A 375 32.48 -55.09 8.69
N ALA A 376 31.80 -56.01 7.98
CA ALA A 376 31.03 -57.16 8.49
C ALA A 376 29.58 -56.99 8.99
N GLY A 377 28.63 -57.56 8.22
CA GLY A 377 27.28 -57.99 8.69
C GLY A 377 27.32 -59.37 9.38
N PRO A 378 26.18 -60.06 9.66
CA PRO A 378 25.06 -60.27 8.72
C PRO A 378 23.60 -60.20 9.27
N CYS A 379 22.65 -60.20 8.31
CA CYS A 379 21.25 -60.69 8.23
C CYS A 379 20.44 -61.02 9.51
N SER A 380 19.12 -60.74 9.62
CA SER A 380 18.05 -61.25 8.73
C SER A 380 16.63 -60.68 9.02
N ALA A 381 15.74 -60.85 8.02
CA ALA A 381 14.25 -60.68 7.95
C ALA A 381 13.75 -59.24 7.69
N GLY A 382 13.10 -58.85 6.58
CA GLY A 382 12.14 -59.49 5.64
C GLY A 382 10.87 -58.61 5.69
N CYS A 383 10.26 -58.02 4.65
CA CYS A 383 10.09 -58.38 3.24
C CYS A 383 10.06 -57.13 2.34
N SER A 384 10.38 -57.35 1.07
CA SER A 384 10.41 -56.44 -0.06
C SER A 384 9.08 -56.39 -0.83
N CYS A 385 8.87 -55.31 -1.59
CA CYS A 385 8.46 -55.35 -3.01
C CYS A 385 8.77 -54.00 -3.68
N SER A 386 9.59 -54.05 -4.73
CA SER A 386 10.05 -52.93 -5.57
C SER A 386 9.14 -52.71 -6.80
N PRO A 387 9.29 -51.57 -7.51
CA PRO A 387 8.59 -51.24 -8.76
C PRO A 387 9.41 -51.63 -10.01
N ALA A 388 8.76 -51.75 -11.19
CA ALA A 388 9.16 -51.14 -12.49
C ALA A 388 8.63 -51.85 -13.77
N SER A 389 8.68 -51.08 -14.87
CA SER A 389 8.62 -51.40 -16.33
C SER A 389 7.23 -51.35 -16.99
N THR A 390 6.89 -50.39 -17.87
CA THR A 390 7.33 -50.03 -19.26
C THR A 390 7.04 -51.08 -20.33
N THR A 391 6.12 -50.77 -21.25
CA THR A 391 6.31 -50.89 -22.71
C THR A 391 5.14 -50.26 -23.50
N SER A 392 5.48 -49.56 -24.59
CA SER A 392 4.66 -49.12 -25.72
C SER A 392 5.38 -49.67 -26.98
N PRO A 393 4.77 -49.88 -28.18
CA PRO A 393 4.37 -48.77 -29.07
C PRO A 393 3.17 -49.05 -30.02
N GLY A 394 2.67 -48.01 -30.71
CA GLY A 394 1.74 -48.15 -31.84
C GLY A 394 1.26 -46.83 -32.45
N SER A 395 1.70 -46.57 -33.68
CA SER A 395 1.47 -45.41 -34.56
C SER A 395 0.08 -45.32 -35.20
N ALA A 396 -0.48 -44.11 -35.40
CA ALA A 396 -1.15 -43.64 -36.63
C ALA A 396 -1.80 -42.24 -36.47
N SER A 397 -1.83 -41.46 -37.54
CA SER A 397 -2.56 -40.18 -37.75
C SER A 397 -2.77 -40.00 -39.27
N PRO A 398 -3.60 -39.06 -39.79
CA PRO A 398 -4.92 -38.54 -39.38
C PRO A 398 -5.90 -38.46 -40.61
N PRO A 399 -7.02 -37.70 -40.57
CA PRO A 399 -7.03 -36.46 -41.37
C PRO A 399 -7.85 -35.25 -40.83
N SER A 400 -7.35 -34.05 -41.21
CA SER A 400 -7.99 -32.80 -41.68
C SER A 400 -9.36 -32.29 -41.15
N ALA A 401 -9.41 -31.04 -40.67
CA ALA A 401 -10.19 -29.93 -41.28
C ALA A 401 -10.24 -28.61 -40.45
N LEU A 402 -9.82 -27.52 -41.12
CA LEU A 402 -10.24 -26.10 -41.07
C LEU A 402 -10.15 -25.22 -39.79
N ARG A 403 -9.25 -24.22 -39.87
CA ARG A 403 -9.42 -22.85 -39.32
C ARG A 403 -9.15 -21.84 -40.44
N PRO A 404 -9.86 -20.70 -40.52
CA PRO A 404 -9.63 -19.68 -41.54
C PRO A 404 -8.53 -18.67 -41.17
N ASP A 405 -7.81 -18.24 -42.21
CA ASP A 405 -6.72 -17.28 -42.27
C ASP A 405 -7.14 -15.81 -42.10
N PHE A 406 -6.23 -14.99 -41.55
CA PHE A 406 -6.12 -13.56 -41.87
C PHE A 406 -4.63 -13.21 -42.10
N PRO A 407 -4.31 -12.33 -43.08
CA PRO A 407 -2.98 -12.26 -43.69
C PRO A 407 -1.97 -11.39 -42.92
N LYS A 408 -0.70 -11.79 -43.05
CA LYS A 408 0.51 -11.08 -42.62
C LYS A 408 0.75 -9.83 -43.47
N ALA A 409 1.10 -8.72 -42.82
CA ALA A 409 1.71 -7.55 -43.44
C ALA A 409 3.23 -7.52 -43.20
N THR A 410 3.89 -6.90 -44.16
CA THR A 410 5.26 -7.12 -44.63
C THR A 410 6.33 -6.48 -43.75
N ARG A 411 7.47 -7.18 -43.65
CA ARG A 411 8.72 -6.74 -43.01
C ARG A 411 9.51 -5.91 -44.03
N LEU A 412 9.90 -4.69 -43.70
CA LEU A 412 10.95 -3.94 -44.41
C LEU A 412 12.19 -3.85 -43.53
N HIS A 413 13.30 -4.24 -44.13
CA HIS A 413 14.66 -4.22 -43.60
C HIS A 413 15.20 -2.79 -43.51
N GLY A 414 16.07 -2.56 -42.52
CA GLY A 414 16.93 -1.39 -42.40
C GLY A 414 18.01 -1.67 -41.37
N GLU A 415 19.17 -2.12 -41.85
CA GLU A 415 20.39 -2.42 -41.10
C GLU A 415 20.97 -1.18 -40.38
N ALA A 416 21.49 -1.38 -39.17
CA ALA A 416 22.72 -0.75 -38.70
C ALA A 416 23.31 -1.58 -37.55
N ALA A 417 24.53 -2.06 -37.75
CA ALA A 417 25.29 -2.94 -36.88
C ALA A 417 26.00 -2.18 -35.72
N MET A 418 26.02 -2.83 -34.55
CA MET A 418 27.09 -2.98 -33.51
C MET A 418 28.14 -1.86 -33.21
N PRO A 419 28.69 -1.75 -31.97
CA PRO A 419 29.24 -2.89 -31.22
C PRO A 419 28.98 -2.97 -29.71
N SER A 420 29.06 -4.23 -29.25
CA SER A 420 29.23 -4.67 -27.87
C SER A 420 30.56 -4.19 -27.27
N ILE A 421 30.53 -3.67 -26.04
CA ILE A 421 31.74 -3.49 -25.22
C ILE A 421 31.56 -4.20 -23.87
N ARG A 422 32.38 -5.25 -23.75
CA ARG A 422 33.01 -5.90 -22.60
C ARG A 422 32.55 -5.56 -21.18
N GLU A 423 32.28 -6.65 -20.46
CA GLU A 423 32.47 -6.84 -19.03
C GLU A 423 33.81 -6.24 -18.55
N ASN A 424 33.77 -5.54 -17.42
CA ASN A 424 34.95 -5.42 -16.57
C ASN A 424 34.57 -5.59 -15.09
N ARG A 425 35.00 -6.74 -14.56
CA ARG A 425 34.94 -7.17 -13.17
C ARG A 425 36.18 -6.60 -12.46
N ILE A 426 35.98 -5.63 -11.58
CA ILE A 426 36.96 -5.14 -10.60
C ILE A 426 36.10 -4.76 -9.39
N GLY A 427 36.29 -5.17 -8.14
CA GLY A 427 37.38 -5.82 -7.43
C GLY A 427 37.12 -5.45 -5.97
N ASN A 428 36.79 -6.45 -5.14
CA ASN A 428 36.58 -6.30 -3.71
C ASN A 428 37.82 -5.69 -3.02
N ARG A 429 37.65 -4.69 -2.15
CA ARG A 429 38.40 -4.60 -0.89
C ARG A 429 37.58 -3.93 0.24
N PRO A 430 37.69 -4.42 1.49
CA PRO A 430 36.92 -3.98 2.64
C PRO A 430 37.70 -2.95 3.49
N LEU A 431 36.99 -2.09 4.23
CA LEU A 431 37.59 -1.35 5.34
C LEU A 431 36.64 -1.28 6.54
N MET A 432 37.09 -1.97 7.59
CA MET A 432 37.20 -1.54 8.99
C MET A 432 35.94 -1.11 9.74
N GLY A 433 35.74 -1.80 10.87
CA GLY A 433 34.69 -1.57 11.83
C GLY A 433 34.91 -0.33 12.70
N GLY A 434 33.79 0.15 13.22
CA GLY A 434 33.71 1.06 14.35
C GLY A 434 32.60 0.58 15.26
N ALA A 435 32.98 -0.04 16.38
CA ALA A 435 32.08 -0.40 17.46
C ALA A 435 31.79 0.87 18.29
N VAL A 436 30.51 1.18 18.52
CA VAL A 436 30.10 2.07 19.62
C VAL A 436 28.90 1.45 20.33
N HIS A 437 29.01 1.55 21.65
CA HIS A 437 28.24 0.91 22.70
C HIS A 437 26.73 1.13 22.71
N SER A 438 26.11 0.13 23.31
CA SER A 438 24.77 0.01 23.85
C SER A 438 24.40 1.07 24.90
N GLY A 439 23.23 1.67 24.73
CA GLY A 439 22.33 2.14 25.77
C GLY A 439 20.91 2.14 25.16
N GLY A 440 19.90 1.43 25.63
CA GLY A 440 19.71 0.80 26.93
C GLY A 440 18.49 1.43 27.59
N ARG A 441 17.30 0.93 27.20
CA ARG A 441 16.04 1.00 27.97
C ARG A 441 15.39 2.39 28.17
N ASP A 442 14.68 2.88 27.15
CA ASP A 442 13.53 3.81 27.36
C ASP A 442 12.41 3.60 26.32
N GLY A 443 12.74 3.27 25.06
CA GLY A 443 11.75 3.05 23.98
C GLY A 443 10.94 1.74 24.01
N VAL A 444 10.96 0.99 25.12
CA VAL A 444 10.13 -0.22 25.32
C VAL A 444 8.92 0.08 26.21
N LYS A 445 8.99 1.13 27.06
CA LYS A 445 7.89 1.51 27.95
C LYS A 445 6.81 2.31 27.21
N GLU A 446 7.22 3.30 26.41
CA GLU A 446 6.34 4.04 25.48
C GLU A 446 5.65 3.13 24.46
N ARG A 447 6.35 2.07 24.02
CA ARG A 447 5.82 1.09 23.07
C ARG A 447 4.79 0.14 23.70
N ARG A 448 4.77 -0.02 25.03
CA ARG A 448 3.73 -0.77 25.76
C ARG A 448 2.53 0.10 26.08
N GLU A 449 2.74 1.36 26.50
CA GLU A 449 1.64 2.28 26.86
C GLU A 449 0.79 2.67 25.62
N PHE A 450 1.39 2.80 24.43
CA PHE A 450 0.64 3.05 23.19
C PHE A 450 -0.06 1.80 22.62
N ILE A 451 0.49 0.59 22.86
CA ILE A 451 -0.18 -0.68 22.51
C ILE A 451 -1.38 -0.93 23.42
N GLN A 452 -1.31 -0.50 24.69
CA GLN A 452 -2.43 -0.53 25.63
C GLN A 452 -3.56 0.41 25.17
N GLY A 453 -3.24 1.66 24.79
CA GLY A 453 -4.26 2.65 24.35
C GLY A 453 -5.00 2.31 23.06
N LEU A 454 -4.37 1.59 22.12
CA LEU A 454 -5.04 1.11 20.89
C LEU A 454 -5.80 -0.21 21.09
N TYR A 455 -5.46 -1.00 22.12
CA TYR A 455 -6.29 -2.12 22.56
C TYR A 455 -7.51 -1.61 23.31
N GLU A 456 -7.37 -0.56 24.14
CA GLU A 456 -8.46 0.04 24.92
C GLU A 456 -9.49 0.75 24.06
N PHE A 457 -9.10 1.40 22.94
CA PHE A 457 -10.07 2.00 22.01
C PHE A 457 -10.89 0.95 21.22
N GLY A 458 -10.30 -0.23 20.97
CA GLY A 458 -11.03 -1.37 20.42
C GLY A 458 -11.89 -2.10 21.47
N GLU A 459 -11.44 -2.11 22.73
CA GLU A 459 -12.20 -2.65 23.86
C GLU A 459 -13.34 -1.75 24.32
N GLU A 460 -13.25 -0.42 24.24
CA GLU A 460 -14.36 0.46 24.66
C GLU A 460 -15.58 0.34 23.74
N THR A 461 -15.38 0.08 22.44
CA THR A 461 -16.47 -0.33 21.54
C THR A 461 -16.96 -1.77 21.77
N ASN A 462 -16.14 -2.63 22.38
CA ASN A 462 -16.49 -4.02 22.73
C ASN A 462 -17.06 -4.17 24.17
N ARG A 463 -16.90 -3.16 25.03
CA ARG A 463 -17.44 -3.14 26.39
C ARG A 463 -18.93 -2.87 26.42
N PHE A 464 -19.49 -2.28 25.36
CA PHE A 464 -20.93 -2.06 25.28
C PHE A 464 -21.73 -3.32 24.91
N HIS A 465 -21.11 -4.35 24.29
CA HIS A 465 -21.75 -5.64 24.00
C HIS A 465 -20.74 -6.80 24.07
N GLY A 466 -20.68 -7.52 25.19
CA GLY A 466 -19.66 -8.53 25.50
C GLY A 466 -19.63 -9.84 24.68
N CYS A 467 -19.48 -9.82 23.35
CA CYS A 467 -19.00 -10.97 22.55
C CYS A 467 -17.62 -10.64 21.93
N GLN A 468 -16.55 -11.25 22.43
CA GLN A 468 -15.27 -11.31 21.70
C GLN A 468 -15.36 -12.42 20.64
N ILE A 469 -15.65 -12.05 19.38
CA ILE A 469 -15.54 -12.96 18.23
C ILE A 469 -14.16 -12.77 17.61
N ALA A 470 -13.33 -13.80 17.65
CA ALA A 470 -12.02 -13.81 17.00
C ALA A 470 -12.10 -14.57 15.66
N LEU A 471 -11.96 -13.85 14.55
CA LEU A 471 -11.83 -14.43 13.21
C LEU A 471 -10.33 -14.55 12.88
N SER A 472 -9.86 -15.77 12.59
CA SER A 472 -8.51 -15.99 12.07
C SER A 472 -8.57 -16.68 10.72
N TRP A 473 -7.77 -16.17 9.77
CA TRP A 473 -7.57 -16.77 8.46
C TRP A 473 -6.23 -17.52 8.47
N PRO A 474 -6.15 -18.76 7.94
CA PRO A 474 -4.89 -19.47 7.89
C PRO A 474 -3.90 -18.73 6.98
N SER A 475 -2.85 -18.16 7.58
CA SER A 475 -1.83 -17.35 6.90
C SER A 475 -0.76 -18.17 6.18
N ARG A 476 -1.02 -19.46 5.89
CA ARG A 476 -0.06 -20.36 5.25
C ARG A 476 -0.77 -21.23 4.21
N ILE A 477 -0.66 -20.83 2.96
CA ILE A 477 -0.70 -21.79 1.84
C ILE A 477 0.65 -22.51 1.89
N ARG A 478 0.59 -23.82 2.07
CA ARG A 478 1.76 -24.70 2.11
C ARG A 478 2.20 -25.02 0.68
#